data_AF-A0A2Z3IAS5-F1
#
_entry.id   AF-A0A2Z3IAS5-F1
#
_cell.length_a   1.000
_cell.length_b   1.000
_cell.length_c   1.000
_cell.angle_alpha   90.00
_cell.angle_beta   90.00
_cell.angle_gamma   90.00
#
_symmetry.space_group_name_H-M   'P 1'
#
loop_
_entity.id
_entity.type
_entity.pdbx_description
1 polymer ?
#
loop_
_entity_poly.entity_id
_entity_poly.type
_entity_poly.pdbx_seq_one_letter_code
_entity_poly.pdbx_strand_id
1 'polypeptide(L)'
;MENNSVKRGAYAANSSDGMFRVPDYNSMYTDSIGALFLRGNNGSVSNGEIQKDAIRNITGTVSQASSYSPTGAFYAVTGAGYTAANYTSGTITEMDVSRVVPVANENRPVNICGCWVIKLFFECNKYR
;
A
#
# COMPACT_ATOMS: atom_id res chain seq x y z
N MET A 1 -4.28 31.79 2.50
CA MET A 1 -3.62 30.59 3.08
C MET A 1 -4.11 29.42 2.27
N GLU A 2 -3.23 28.76 1.53
CA GLU A 2 -3.66 27.76 0.54
C GLU A 2 -4.14 26.49 1.26
N ASN A 3 -5.47 26.33 1.29
CA ASN A 3 -6.17 25.09 1.67
C ASN A 3 -5.78 24.01 0.67
N ASN A 4 -4.64 23.35 0.91
CA ASN A 4 -4.22 22.26 0.07
C ASN A 4 -4.77 20.93 0.61
N SER A 5 -5.94 20.56 0.10
CA SER A 5 -6.70 19.34 0.42
C SER A 5 -6.05 18.04 -0.06
N VAL A 6 -4.90 18.03 -0.76
CA VAL A 6 -4.18 16.76 -1.04
C VAL A 6 -3.40 16.21 0.17
N LYS A 7 -3.44 16.89 1.32
CA LYS A 7 -2.75 16.44 2.55
C LYS A 7 -3.62 15.47 3.35
N ARG A 8 -3.59 14.21 2.93
CA ARG A 8 -3.98 12.98 3.66
C ARG A 8 -3.81 13.13 5.19
N GLY A 9 -4.81 12.75 5.98
CA GLY A 9 -4.87 13.11 7.40
C GLY A 9 -5.40 14.54 7.64
N ALA A 10 -5.93 15.20 6.60
CA ALA A 10 -6.56 16.52 6.69
C ALA A 10 -7.89 16.45 7.44
N TYR A 11 -7.81 17.04 8.62
CA TYR A 11 -8.77 17.82 9.37
C TYR A 11 -10.02 18.36 8.64
N ALA A 12 -11.15 18.36 9.34
CA ALA A 12 -12.43 18.89 8.88
C ALA A 12 -12.32 20.29 8.23
N ALA A 13 -12.98 20.45 7.08
CA ALA A 13 -12.91 21.61 6.18
C ALA A 13 -13.40 22.95 6.77
N ASN A 14 -13.90 22.97 8.01
CA ASN A 14 -14.41 24.17 8.69
C ASN A 14 -13.65 24.50 10.00
N SER A 15 -12.39 24.09 10.12
CA SER A 15 -11.59 24.43 11.30
C SER A 15 -11.00 25.84 11.19
N SER A 16 -11.43 26.74 12.08
CA SER A 16 -10.83 28.06 12.28
C SER A 16 -9.59 27.96 13.17
N ASP A 17 -8.73 28.98 13.13
CA ASP A 17 -7.61 29.09 14.07
C ASP A 17 -8.16 29.07 15.51
N GLY A 18 -7.71 28.10 16.31
CA GLY A 18 -8.20 27.84 17.67
C GLY A 18 -9.01 26.55 17.83
N MET A 19 -9.36 25.84 16.74
CA MET A 19 -10.04 24.55 16.82
C MET A 19 -9.07 23.37 16.74
N PHE A 20 -9.20 22.40 17.65
CA PHE A 20 -8.46 21.13 17.50
C PHE A 20 -8.97 20.39 16.28
N ARG A 21 -8.03 19.89 15.50
CA ARG A 21 -8.35 19.23 14.25
C ARG A 21 -8.19 17.72 14.40
N VAL A 22 -9.24 16.98 14.04
CA VAL A 22 -9.25 15.51 14.07
C VAL A 22 -9.12 14.97 12.64
N PRO A 23 -8.22 14.01 12.38
CA PRO A 23 -8.06 13.41 11.05
C PRO A 23 -9.27 12.54 10.67
N ASP A 24 -9.66 12.57 9.40
CA ASP A 24 -10.68 11.66 8.85
C ASP A 24 -10.06 10.28 8.54
N TYR A 25 -10.56 9.24 9.22
CA TYR A 25 -10.20 7.84 8.98
C TYR A 25 -11.36 7.00 8.43
N ASN A 26 -12.52 7.61 8.21
CA ASN A 26 -13.77 6.92 7.87
C ASN A 26 -14.10 7.00 6.37
N SER A 27 -13.19 7.56 5.57
CA SER A 27 -13.37 7.65 4.11
C SER A 27 -14.63 8.42 3.68
N MET A 28 -15.08 9.38 4.48
CA MET A 28 -16.38 10.03 4.27
C MET A 28 -16.37 11.17 3.23
N TYR A 29 -15.18 11.62 2.79
CA TYR A 29 -15.04 12.64 1.76
C TYR A 29 -14.51 12.04 0.45
N THR A 30 -14.85 12.67 -0.68
CA THR A 30 -14.50 12.22 -2.04
C THR A 30 -13.00 12.00 -2.27
N ASP A 31 -12.15 12.69 -1.50
CA ASP A 31 -10.69 12.56 -1.56
C ASP A 31 -10.08 11.81 -0.36
N SER A 32 -10.92 11.24 0.51
CA SER A 32 -10.44 10.48 1.66
C SER A 32 -9.89 9.12 1.21
N ILE A 33 -8.81 8.69 1.86
CA ILE A 33 -8.26 7.35 1.67
C ILE A 33 -9.32 6.34 2.13
N GLY A 34 -9.53 5.26 1.35
CA GLY A 34 -10.46 4.17 1.67
C GLY A 34 -10.21 3.51 3.03
N ALA A 35 -11.05 2.54 3.40
CA ALA A 35 -11.07 1.92 4.73
C ALA A 35 -9.65 1.61 5.26
N LEU A 36 -9.24 2.34 6.31
CA LEU A 36 -7.93 2.25 6.91
C LEU A 36 -7.87 1.15 7.97
N PHE A 37 -6.82 0.35 7.94
CA PHE A 37 -6.49 -0.55 9.05
C PHE A 37 -5.69 0.20 10.11
N LEU A 38 -6.10 0.09 11.37
CA LEU A 38 -5.30 0.54 12.51
C LEU A 38 -4.15 -0.46 12.72
N ARG A 39 -2.91 0.01 12.71
CA ARG A 39 -1.73 -0.84 12.99
C ARG A 39 -0.86 -0.26 14.09
N GLY A 40 -0.20 -1.14 14.83
CA GLY A 40 0.80 -0.75 15.81
C GLY A 40 2.04 -0.13 15.14
N ASN A 41 2.68 0.78 15.86
CA ASN A 41 3.98 1.33 15.50
C ASN A 41 5.11 0.41 15.98
N ASN A 42 5.67 -0.40 15.08
CA ASN A 42 6.85 -1.22 15.35
C ASN A 42 8.18 -0.44 15.19
N GLY A 43 8.14 0.89 15.27
CA GLY A 43 9.29 1.79 15.14
C GLY A 43 9.68 2.17 13.71
N SER A 44 9.14 1.51 12.69
CA SER A 44 9.50 1.73 11.28
C SER A 44 8.69 2.83 10.57
N VAL A 45 7.67 3.37 11.22
CA VAL A 45 6.66 4.26 10.60
C VAL A 45 6.20 5.27 11.63
N SER A 46 6.02 6.54 11.25
CA SER A 46 5.65 7.59 12.22
C SER A 46 4.20 7.43 12.70
N ASN A 47 3.91 7.85 13.94
CA ASN A 47 2.53 7.86 14.43
C ASN A 47 1.68 8.83 13.60
N GLY A 48 0.49 8.40 13.20
CA GLY A 48 -0.41 9.13 12.31
C GLY A 48 -0.06 9.02 10.83
N GLU A 49 1.05 8.35 10.48
CA GLU A 49 1.44 8.15 9.09
C GLU A 49 0.58 7.07 8.45
N ILE A 50 0.02 7.41 7.29
CA ILE A 50 -0.76 6.48 6.47
C ILE A 50 0.16 5.84 5.45
N GLN A 51 0.24 4.51 5.50
CA GLN A 51 0.95 3.73 4.50
C GLN A 51 -0.05 3.20 3.47
N LYS A 52 0.31 3.32 2.19
CA LYS A 52 -0.40 2.64 1.10
C LYS A 52 -0.26 1.11 1.20
N ASP A 53 -1.14 0.42 0.50
CA ASP A 53 -1.06 -1.00 0.28
C ASP A 53 0.25 -1.37 -0.42
N ALA A 54 0.75 -2.55 -0.10
CA ALA A 54 1.87 -3.16 -0.82
C ALA A 54 1.89 -4.66 -0.57
N ILE A 55 2.48 -5.39 -1.52
CA ILE A 55 2.81 -6.80 -1.37
C ILE A 55 4.33 -7.00 -1.31
N ARG A 56 4.80 -8.15 -0.82
CA ARG A 56 6.21 -8.53 -1.04
C ARG A 56 6.45 -8.78 -2.52
N ASN A 57 7.65 -8.45 -2.99
CA ASN A 57 7.97 -8.68 -4.38
C ASN A 57 7.97 -10.19 -4.67
N ILE A 58 7.39 -10.56 -5.81
CA ILE A 58 7.33 -11.91 -6.32
C ILE A 58 7.97 -11.88 -7.70
N THR A 59 9.07 -12.61 -7.83
CA THR A 59 9.81 -12.74 -9.06
C THR A 59 9.89 -14.20 -9.49
N GLY A 60 9.98 -14.44 -10.78
CA GLY A 60 10.16 -15.80 -11.30
C GLY A 60 10.57 -15.78 -12.76
N THR A 61 11.06 -16.92 -13.24
CA THR A 61 11.53 -17.08 -14.61
C THR A 61 10.92 -18.33 -15.21
N VAL A 62 10.36 -18.19 -16.41
CA VAL A 62 9.88 -19.30 -17.22
C VAL A 62 10.66 -19.32 -18.52
N SER A 63 11.33 -20.45 -18.78
CA SER A 63 12.00 -20.71 -20.05
C SER A 63 10.99 -21.32 -21.02
N GLN A 64 10.43 -20.51 -21.91
CA GLN A 64 9.53 -20.95 -22.97
C GLN A 64 9.78 -20.12 -24.23
N ALA A 65 10.05 -20.77 -25.37
CA ALA A 65 9.97 -20.07 -26.65
C ALA A 65 8.50 -19.73 -26.94
N SER A 66 8.15 -18.46 -26.80
CA SER A 66 6.86 -17.93 -27.19
C SER A 66 7.06 -16.79 -28.19
N SER A 67 6.20 -16.75 -29.22
CA SER A 67 6.17 -15.66 -30.21
C SER A 67 5.39 -14.44 -29.72
N TYR A 68 4.93 -14.45 -28.47
CA TYR A 68 4.07 -13.42 -27.90
C TYR A 68 4.88 -12.46 -27.02
N SER A 69 4.54 -11.17 -27.07
CA SER A 69 5.14 -10.15 -26.21
C SER A 69 4.41 -10.12 -24.86
N PRO A 70 5.03 -10.54 -23.75
CA PRO A 70 4.41 -10.48 -22.43
C PRO A 70 4.19 -9.04 -21.98
N THR A 71 3.13 -8.81 -21.18
CA THR A 71 2.75 -7.50 -20.63
C THR A 71 2.41 -7.58 -19.14
N GLY A 72 2.38 -6.42 -18.48
CA GLY A 72 2.07 -6.34 -17.05
C GLY A 72 3.26 -6.79 -16.19
N ALA A 73 3.00 -7.69 -15.24
CA ALA A 73 4.04 -8.27 -14.38
C ALA A 73 5.04 -9.14 -15.16
N PHE A 74 4.65 -9.66 -16.33
CA PHE A 74 5.53 -10.46 -17.18
C PHE A 74 6.25 -9.58 -18.19
N TYR A 75 7.52 -9.90 -18.48
CA TYR A 75 8.31 -9.25 -19.51
C TYR A 75 9.31 -10.21 -20.16
N ALA A 76 9.64 -9.91 -21.41
CA ALA A 76 10.62 -10.67 -22.18
C ALA A 76 12.02 -10.15 -21.86
N VAL A 77 12.93 -11.07 -21.55
CA VAL A 77 14.36 -10.79 -21.48
C VAL A 77 15.00 -11.45 -22.69
N THR A 78 15.70 -10.64 -23.48
CA THR A 78 16.42 -11.12 -24.66
C THR A 78 17.66 -11.88 -24.20
N GLY A 79 17.54 -13.20 -24.11
CA GLY A 79 18.62 -14.12 -23.72
C GLY A 79 18.33 -15.48 -24.32
N ALA A 80 19.31 -16.04 -25.01
CA ALA A 80 19.21 -17.24 -25.85
C ALA A 80 18.62 -18.46 -25.13
N GLY A 81 17.30 -18.59 -25.12
CA GLY A 81 16.64 -19.83 -24.73
C GLY A 81 16.78 -20.85 -25.85
N TYR A 82 17.38 -22.01 -25.59
CA TYR A 82 17.39 -23.11 -26.55
C TYR A 82 16.15 -23.96 -26.35
N THR A 83 15.29 -24.08 -27.37
CA THR A 83 14.26 -25.12 -27.37
C THR A 83 14.85 -26.46 -27.80
N ALA A 84 14.58 -27.51 -27.02
CA ALA A 84 15.07 -28.87 -27.27
C ALA A 84 14.66 -29.46 -28.64
N ALA A 85 13.71 -28.84 -29.35
CA ALA A 85 13.19 -29.36 -30.61
C ALA A 85 13.69 -28.62 -31.87
N ASN A 86 14.08 -27.34 -31.78
CA ASN A 86 14.47 -26.54 -32.94
C ASN A 86 15.42 -25.41 -32.50
N TYR A 87 16.55 -25.26 -33.18
CA TYR A 87 17.60 -24.25 -32.93
C TYR A 87 17.13 -22.80 -33.24
N THR A 88 16.07 -22.33 -32.58
CA THR A 88 15.61 -20.94 -32.69
C THR A 88 15.85 -20.26 -31.35
N SER A 89 16.33 -19.01 -31.37
CA SER A 89 16.48 -18.19 -30.18
C SER A 89 15.13 -18.03 -29.48
N GLY A 90 14.93 -18.76 -28.39
CA GLY A 90 13.79 -18.63 -27.50
C GLY A 90 13.95 -17.42 -26.60
N THR A 91 12.83 -16.77 -26.29
CA THR A 91 12.74 -15.66 -25.34
C THR A 91 12.61 -16.22 -23.92
N ILE A 92 13.39 -15.72 -22.96
CA ILE A 92 13.14 -15.99 -21.54
C ILE A 92 12.05 -15.02 -21.07
N THR A 93 11.01 -15.53 -20.41
CA THR A 93 9.98 -14.68 -19.79
C THR A 93 10.24 -14.60 -18.30
N GLU A 94 10.40 -13.38 -17.79
CA GLU A 94 10.49 -13.11 -16.37
C GLU A 94 9.19 -12.52 -15.86
N MET A 95 8.86 -12.81 -14.61
CA MET A 95 7.80 -12.20 -13.83
C MET A 95 8.45 -11.29 -12.79
N ASP A 96 7.95 -10.06 -12.69
CA ASP A 96 8.20 -9.14 -11.58
C ASP A 96 6.92 -8.33 -11.32
N VAL A 97 6.27 -8.60 -10.19
CA VAL A 97 5.01 -7.91 -9.83
C VAL A 97 5.21 -6.43 -9.53
N SER A 98 6.43 -5.98 -9.19
CA SER A 98 6.73 -4.56 -8.94
C SER A 98 6.46 -3.65 -10.15
N ARG A 99 6.32 -4.23 -11.35
CA ARG A 99 5.98 -3.54 -12.59
C ARG A 99 4.55 -3.01 -12.62
N VAL A 100 3.64 -3.57 -11.83
CA VAL A 100 2.20 -3.26 -11.88
C VAL A 100 1.58 -2.89 -10.55
N VAL A 101 2.23 -3.23 -9.43
CA VAL A 101 1.74 -2.91 -8.07
C VAL A 101 2.88 -2.45 -7.15
N PRO A 102 2.59 -1.64 -6.11
CA PRO A 102 3.58 -1.29 -5.09
C PRO A 102 4.10 -2.52 -4.34
N VAL A 103 5.41 -2.57 -4.12
CA VAL A 103 6.07 -3.64 -3.36
C VAL A 103 6.80 -3.12 -2.12
N ALA A 104 6.92 -3.96 -1.09
CA ALA A 104 7.61 -3.64 0.16
C ALA A 104 8.03 -4.92 0.92
N ASN A 105 8.82 -4.77 2.00
CA ASN A 105 9.24 -5.88 2.86
C ASN A 105 8.09 -6.54 3.66
N GLU A 106 6.89 -5.97 3.62
CA GLU A 106 5.70 -6.43 4.32
C GLU A 106 4.47 -6.34 3.42
N ASN A 107 3.69 -7.42 3.37
CA ASN A 107 2.33 -7.40 2.80
C ASN A 107 1.38 -6.69 3.77
N ARG A 108 0.76 -5.60 3.34
CA ARG A 108 -0.17 -4.82 4.17
C ARG A 108 -1.29 -4.19 3.33
N PRO A 109 -2.52 -4.11 3.86
CA PRO A 109 -3.53 -3.22 3.32
C PRO A 109 -3.15 -1.76 3.63
N VAL A 110 -3.89 -0.81 3.06
CA VAL A 110 -3.78 0.60 3.46
C VAL A 110 -4.05 0.72 4.95
N ASN A 111 -3.16 1.39 5.67
CA ASN A 111 -3.19 1.41 7.12
C ASN A 111 -2.68 2.75 7.67
N ILE A 112 -3.00 3.01 8.93
CA ILE A 112 -2.43 4.09 9.72
C ILE A 112 -1.65 3.53 10.91
N CYS A 113 -0.44 4.03 11.06
CA CYS A 113 0.45 3.64 12.15
C CYS A 113 0.18 4.45 13.41
N GLY A 114 0.11 3.80 14.57
CA GLY A 114 -0.05 4.51 15.83
C GLY A 114 -0.01 3.62 17.07
N CYS A 115 -0.19 4.26 18.22
CA CYS A 115 -0.53 3.60 19.46
C CYS A 115 -2.03 3.76 19.70
N TRP A 116 -2.74 2.65 19.80
CA TRP A 116 -4.19 2.63 19.95
C TRP A 116 -4.53 2.35 21.41
N VAL A 117 -5.29 3.24 22.01
CA VAL A 117 -5.74 3.10 23.39
C VAL A 117 -7.15 2.51 23.43
N ILE A 118 -7.38 1.61 24.38
CA ILE A 118 -8.71 1.08 24.67
C ILE A 118 -9.20 1.67 25.98
N LYS A 119 -10.49 2.00 26.03
CA LYS A 119 -11.15 2.34 27.30
C LYS A 119 -11.34 1.05 28.10
N LEU A 120 -10.49 0.85 29.12
CA LEU A 120 -10.51 -0.37 29.94
C LEU A 120 -11.68 -0.41 30.93
N PHE A 121 -12.05 0.75 31.50
CA PHE A 121 -13.19 0.89 32.39
C PHE A 121 -14.07 2.05 31.94
N PHE A 122 -15.39 1.87 32.06
CA PHE A 122 -16.35 2.97 32.18
C PHE A 122 -16.63 3.17 33.68
N GLU A 123 -17.08 4.36 34.06
CA GLU A 123 -17.16 4.84 35.46
C GLU A 123 -17.39 3.77 36.52
N CYS A 124 -16.52 3.75 37.54
CA CYS A 124 -16.96 3.28 38.85
C CYS A 124 -17.83 4.39 39.42
N ASN A 125 -19.14 4.16 39.42
CA ASN A 125 -20.12 5.04 40.03
C ASN A 125 -19.79 5.14 41.54
N LYS A 126 -18.96 6.12 41.92
CA LYS A 126 -18.75 6.45 43.33
C LYS A 126 -19.90 7.35 43.73
N TYR A 127 -20.96 6.71 44.22
CA TYR A 127 -22.14 7.28 44.86
C TYR A 127 -22.03 8.77 45.18
N ARG A 128 -22.78 9.61 44.45
CA ARG A 128 -23.57 10.74 44.96
C ARG A 128 -24.72 11.03 43.99
#